data_AF-A0A929IKT9-F1
#
_entry.id   AF-A0A929IKT9-F1
#
_cell.length_a   1.000
_cell.length_b   1.000
_cell.length_c   1.000
_cell.angle_alpha   90.00
_cell.angle_beta   90.00
_cell.angle_gamma   90.00
#
_symmetry.space_group_name_H-M   'P 1'
#
loop_
_entity.id
_entity.type
_entity.pdbx_description
1 polymer ?
#
loop_
_entity_poly.entity_id
_entity_poly.type
_entity_poly.pdbx_seq_one_letter_code
_entity_poly.pdbx_strand_id
1 'polypeptide(L)' 'MFREPTERAFAPKTARPTACFSVTAEAEPGIMPRVLELFAKRGLVPSLWHSKVAPTGELTIDVQMDG' A
#
# COMPACT_ATOMS: atom_id res chain seq x y z
N MET A 1 -32.60 -0.62 24.66
CA MET A 1 -31.63 -1.65 24.27
C MET A 1 -30.90 -1.17 23.02
N PHE A 2 -29.93 -0.27 23.19
CA PHE A 2 -29.01 0.14 22.12
C PHE A 2 -27.66 -0.51 22.46
N ARG A 3 -27.15 -1.35 21.56
CA ARG A 3 -25.81 -1.93 21.71
C ARG A 3 -24.81 -0.93 21.15
N GLU A 4 -23.94 -0.43 22.01
CA GLU A 4 -22.77 0.37 21.64
C GLU A 4 -21.80 -0.50 20.81
N PRO A 5 -21.20 0.03 19.72
CA PRO A 5 -20.15 -0.68 19.00
C PRO A 5 -18.94 -0.80 19.92
N THR A 6 -18.50 -2.03 20.16
CA THR A 6 -17.26 -2.30 20.89
C THR A 6 -16.10 -1.82 20.03
N GLU A 7 -15.67 -0.58 20.25
CA GLU A 7 -14.39 -0.08 19.76
C GLU A 7 -13.30 -0.95 20.38
N ARG A 8 -12.80 -1.91 19.59
CA ARG A 8 -11.67 -2.74 20.00
C ARG A 8 -10.50 -1.81 20.24
N ALA A 9 -10.17 -1.57 21.51
CA ALA A 9 -8.95 -0.91 21.90
C ALA A 9 -7.77 -1.64 21.25
N PHE A 10 -7.18 -1.02 20.23
CA PHE A 10 -5.98 -1.52 19.59
C PHE A 10 -4.83 -1.22 20.55
N ALA A 11 -4.50 -2.18 21.42
CA ALA A 11 -3.28 -2.09 22.20
C ALA A 11 -2.13 -1.86 21.19
N PRO A 12 -1.32 -0.80 21.34
CA PRO A 12 -0.22 -0.59 20.43
C PRO A 12 0.76 -1.73 20.64
N LYS A 13 0.70 -2.75 19.77
CA LYS A 13 1.90 -3.51 19.46
C LYS A 13 2.94 -2.46 19.13
N THR A 14 4.15 -2.57 19.67
CA THR A 14 5.31 -1.78 19.27
C THR A 14 5.51 -2.03 17.77
N ALA A 15 4.74 -1.31 16.97
CA ALA A 15 4.65 -1.50 15.54
C ALA A 15 5.94 -0.90 15.02
N ARG A 16 6.74 -1.74 14.37
CA ARG A 16 7.86 -1.24 13.60
C ARG A 16 7.30 -0.19 12.63
N PRO A 17 8.00 0.93 12.43
CA PRO A 17 7.51 1.98 11.56
C PRO A 17 7.23 1.39 10.17
N THR A 18 6.04 1.63 9.65
CA THR A 18 5.66 1.27 8.28
C THR A 18 5.80 2.50 7.40
N ALA A 19 6.60 2.41 6.35
CA ALA A 19 6.68 3.46 5.32
C ALA A 19 5.62 3.18 4.23
N CYS A 20 4.81 4.20 3.92
CA CYS A 20 3.75 4.11 2.92
C CYS A 20 4.08 5.00 1.72
N PHE A 21 3.97 4.46 0.52
CA PHE A 21 4.16 5.16 -0.75
C PHE A 21 2.87 5.07 -1.56
N SER A 22 2.53 6.15 -2.28
CA SER A 22 1.44 6.14 -3.26
C SER A 22 1.95 6.73 -4.57
N VAL A 23 1.65 6.05 -5.68
CA VAL A 23 2.09 6.41 -7.03
C VAL A 23 0.85 6.52 -7.92
N THR A 24 0.74 7.62 -8.66
CA THR A 24 -0.29 7.80 -9.70
C THR A 24 0.37 7.91 -11.06
N ALA A 25 -0.24 7.30 -12.07
CA ALA A 25 0.20 7.33 -13.46
C ALA A 25 -0.95 6.99 -14.40
N GLU A 26 -0.79 7.27 -15.70
CA GLU A 26 -1.63 6.65 -16.73
C GLU A 26 -1.45 5.12 -16.71
N ALA A 27 -2.53 4.38 -16.92
CA ALA A 27 -2.51 2.92 -16.89
C ALA A 27 -1.81 2.32 -18.13
N GLU A 28 -0.49 2.24 -18.07
CA GLU A 28 0.34 1.54 -19.05
C GLU A 28 0.84 0.19 -18.48
N PRO A 29 0.94 -0.88 -19.31
CA PRO A 29 1.40 -2.19 -18.86
C PRO A 29 2.75 -2.20 -18.12
N GLY A 30 3.62 -1.23 -18.43
CA GLY A 30 4.97 -1.13 -17.86
C GLY A 30 5.05 -0.47 -16.48
N ILE A 31 3.99 0.18 -15.99
CA ILE A 31 4.08 0.95 -14.73
C ILE A 31 4.31 0.06 -13.52
N MET A 32 3.50 -1.00 -13.37
CA MET A 32 3.61 -1.93 -12.23
C MET A 32 4.99 -2.60 -12.12
N PRO A 33 5.54 -3.26 -13.18
CA PRO A 33 6.86 -3.87 -13.08
C PRO A 33 7.96 -2.84 -12.82
N ARG A 34 7.85 -1.63 -13.37
CA ARG A 34 8.82 -0.55 -13.13
C ARG A 34 8.81 -0.07 -11.68
N VAL A 35 7.64 0.03 -11.04
CA VAL A 35 7.54 0.38 -9.62
C VAL A 35 8.11 -0.73 -8.74
N LEU A 36 7.78 -2.00 -9.02
CA LEU A 36 8.36 -3.16 -8.31
C LEU A 36 9.89 -3.22 -8.45
N GLU A 37 10.42 -2.90 -9.63
CA GLU A 37 11.85 -2.92 -9.91
C GLU A 37 12.64 -1.98 -8.99
N LEU A 38 12.07 -0.83 -8.59
CA LEU A 38 12.73 0.12 -7.68
C LEU A 38 12.99 -0.49 -6.29
N PHE A 39 12.07 -1.32 -5.80
CA PHE A 39 12.23 -2.04 -4.53
C PHE A 39 13.15 -3.24 -4.69
N ALA A 40 12.96 -4.02 -5.76
CA ALA A 40 13.77 -5.20 -6.05
C ALA A 40 15.27 -4.87 -6.19
N LYS A 41 15.61 -3.76 -6.86
CA LYS A 41 17.01 -3.28 -6.99
C LYS A 41 17.71 -3.00 -5.65
N ARG A 42 16.94 -2.85 -4.58
CA ARG A 42 17.44 -2.62 -3.21
C ARG A 42 17.34 -3.85 -2.32
N GLY A 43 16.93 -5.00 -2.88
CA GLY A 43 16.67 -6.22 -2.11
C GLY A 43 15.44 -6.12 -1.19
N LEU A 44 14.52 -5.20 -1.50
CA LEU A 44 13.34 -4.93 -0.69
C LEU A 44 12.11 -5.64 -1.27
N VAL A 45 11.29 -6.22 -0.39
CA VAL A 45 9.97 -6.78 -0.71
C VAL A 45 8.91 -6.00 0.06
N PRO A 46 7.92 -5.38 -0.61
CA PRO A 46 6.81 -4.73 0.07
C PRO A 46 6.04 -5.66 1.01
N SER A 47 5.64 -5.13 2.17
CA SER A 47 4.73 -5.84 3.08
C SER A 47 3.29 -5.83 2.56
N LEU A 48 2.90 -4.79 1.82
CA LEU A 48 1.61 -4.69 1.13
C LEU A 48 1.77 -4.00 -0.22
N TRP A 49 1.06 -4.53 -1.21
CA TRP A 49 0.90 -3.93 -2.53
C TRP A 49 -0.59 -3.89 -2.86
N HIS A 50 -1.11 -2.70 -3.13
CA HIS A 50 -2.49 -2.52 -3.56
C HIS A 50 -2.51 -1.59 -4.78
N SER A 51 -3.25 -1.95 -5.82
CA SER A 51 -3.34 -1.13 -7.03
C SER A 51 -4.75 -1.14 -7.58
N LYS A 52 -5.18 0.01 -8.11
CA LYS A 52 -6.49 0.19 -8.75
C LYS A 52 -6.33 1.01 -10.03
N VAL A 53 -7.09 0.67 -11.06
CA VAL A 53 -7.25 1.51 -12.24
C VAL A 53 -8.63 2.16 -12.16
N ALA A 54 -8.67 3.48 -12.18
CA ALA A 54 -9.91 4.25 -12.21
C ALA A 54 -10.59 4.11 -13.59
N PRO A 55 -11.92 4.33 -13.69
CA PRO A 55 -12.62 4.34 -14.99
C PRO A 55 -12.05 5.37 -16.00
N THR A 56 -11.36 6.40 -15.50
CA THR A 56 -10.68 7.43 -16.30
C THR A 56 -9.38 6.94 -16.94
N GLY A 57 -8.87 5.76 -16.57
CA GLY A 57 -7.58 5.24 -17.02
C GLY A 57 -6.41 5.53 -16.09
N GLU A 58 -6.61 6.27 -14.99
CA GLU A 58 -5.56 6.53 -14.02
C GLU A 58 -5.29 5.30 -13.14
N LEU A 59 -4.04 4.86 -13.07
CA LEU A 59 -3.55 3.83 -12.17
C LEU A 59 -3.04 4.47 -10.87
N THR A 60 -3.55 4.00 -9.73
CA THR A 60 -2.99 4.28 -8.40
C THR A 60 -2.38 3.00 -7.83
N ILE A 61 -1.17 3.12 -7.27
CA ILE A 61 -0.46 2.04 -6.59
C ILE A 61 -0.08 2.51 -5.18
N ASP A 62 -0.52 1.79 -4.16
CA ASP A 62 -0.14 1.98 -2.77
C ASP A 62 0.78 0.84 -2.32
N VAL A 63 1.92 1.20 -1.73
CA VAL A 63 2.97 0.27 -1.29
C VAL A 63 3.30 0.53 0.17
N GLN A 64 3.36 -0.54 0.97
CA GLN A 64 3.80 -0.46 2.37
C GLN A 64 5.10 -1.25 2.56
N MET A 65 5.96 -0.72 3.42
CA MET A 65 7.23 -1.32 3.81
C MET A 65 7.28 -1.38 5.34
N ASP A 66 7.32 -2.58 5.90
CA ASP A 66 7.56 -2.78 7.32
C ASP A 66 9.07 -2.67 7.61
N GLY A 67 9.42 -2.06 8.75
CA GLY A 67 10.81 -1.90 9.20
C GLY A 67 11.40 -3.05 9.99
#